data_AF-A0A956JRX1-F1
#
_entry.id   AF-A0A956JRX1-F1
#
_cell.length_a   1.000
_cell.length_b   1.000
_cell.length_c   1.000
_cell.angle_alpha   90.00
_cell.angle_beta   90.00
_cell.angle_gamma   90.00
#
_symmetry.space_group_name_H-M   'P 1'
#
loop_
_entity.id
_entity.type
_entity.pdbx_description
1 polymer ?
#
loop_
_entity_poly.entity_id
_entity_poly.type
_entity_poly.pdbx_seq_one_letter_code
_entity_poly.pdbx_strand_id
1 'polypeptide(L)'
;PDCIGIPDCDDNNPDINPGAKEICGDGIDQDCDLTPDDGCPGVDCVDKDGDGFGVGSACVLSDCDDNNKDVYPWAPEKCGDNKDDNCNGIADDGCKGRQCVDEDADGYGVGPGCPGPQDCAPRNFAINPGAKEVCGDGLDNDCDNVADDGCNQPVDNDGDGAFVGGGVASGQPDCNDSDPNIAPGKPEICGDGIDNNCNGTIDDGCPGVDCKDNDGDGWGVGKDCAIQDCDDNDPKVHPYAKEECGDGKDNDCDGTVDDGCPGVDCVDKDGDGWGVGKGCAVSDCDDNDGGISPWAKEICGDGKDNDCDRSIDEGCTVCEDKDGDGHGIGPKCPSWDCDDNDKNTFAGADEICDGKDNNCDGVVPANESTCTPGGGADEQGCSCDVGEGNHTLPLALVLLLGLLFGLRARRRRTRA
;
A
#
# COMPACT_ATOMS: atom_id res chain seq x y z
N PRO A 1 28.25 66.97 83.76
CA PRO A 1 27.14 66.14 83.23
C PRO A 1 27.30 66.10 81.72
N ASP A 2 27.94 65.05 81.24
CA ASP A 2 28.26 64.90 79.82
C ASP A 2 26.97 64.62 79.04
N CYS A 3 26.60 65.53 78.13
CA CYS A 3 25.50 65.35 77.20
C CYS A 3 25.99 64.41 76.08
N ILE A 4 25.66 63.13 76.18
CA ILE A 4 26.00 62.10 75.18
C ILE A 4 24.82 61.91 74.22
N GLY A 5 24.22 63.00 73.75
CA GLY A 5 23.10 63.00 72.82
C GLY A 5 23.31 64.01 71.70
N ILE A 6 22.58 63.86 70.60
CA ILE A 6 22.50 64.85 69.53
C ILE A 6 22.10 66.21 70.17
N PRO A 7 22.73 67.35 69.83
CA PRO A 7 22.37 68.64 70.40
C PRO A 7 21.02 69.14 69.88
N ASP A 8 20.30 69.88 70.71
CA ASP A 8 19.14 70.69 70.29
C ASP A 8 19.58 71.68 69.18
N CYS A 9 18.85 71.68 68.06
CA CYS A 9 19.14 72.50 66.89
C CYS A 9 18.36 73.84 66.88
N ASP A 10 17.37 74.04 67.76
CA ASP A 10 16.73 75.35 68.00
C ASP A 10 16.30 75.54 69.47
N ASP A 11 17.22 76.08 70.28
CA ASP A 11 17.02 76.43 71.71
C ASP A 11 15.81 77.37 71.99
N ASN A 12 15.23 78.01 70.97
CA ASN A 12 14.07 78.90 71.12
C ASN A 12 12.73 78.24 70.76
N ASN A 13 12.75 77.03 70.20
CA ASN A 13 11.56 76.32 69.78
C ASN A 13 11.48 74.93 70.42
N PRO A 14 10.61 74.72 71.43
CA PRO A 14 10.53 73.44 72.13
C PRO A 14 10.00 72.29 71.26
N ASP A 15 9.51 72.55 70.04
CA ASP A 15 9.05 71.52 69.09
C ASP A 15 10.17 71.05 68.14
N ILE A 16 11.36 71.66 68.19
CA ILE A 16 12.55 71.28 67.41
C ILE A 16 13.60 70.79 68.42
N ASN A 17 13.83 69.48 68.51
CA ASN A 17 14.81 68.87 69.39
C ASN A 17 15.06 67.39 69.04
N PRO A 18 16.22 66.82 69.43
CA PRO A 18 16.56 65.41 69.26
C PRO A 18 15.45 64.41 69.56
N GLY A 19 14.94 63.76 68.52
CA GLY A 19 13.87 62.76 68.61
C GLY A 19 12.45 63.34 68.68
N ALA A 20 12.26 64.62 68.35
CA ALA A 20 10.96 65.14 67.96
C ALA A 20 10.42 64.39 66.73
N LYS A 21 9.14 64.59 66.40
CA LYS A 21 8.55 64.00 65.21
C LYS A 21 8.52 65.05 64.11
N GLU A 22 8.97 64.67 62.91
CA GLU A 22 8.93 65.57 61.76
C GLU A 22 7.51 66.09 61.45
N ILE A 23 7.43 67.38 61.12
CA ILE A 23 6.24 68.06 60.62
C ILE A 23 6.33 68.11 59.10
N CYS A 24 5.77 67.08 58.48
CA CYS A 24 5.92 66.82 57.05
C CYS A 24 5.63 68.02 56.13
N GLY A 25 6.61 68.36 55.30
CA GLY A 25 6.51 69.31 54.20
C GLY A 25 6.77 70.77 54.58
N ASP A 26 7.32 71.03 55.77
CA ASP A 26 7.73 72.38 56.17
C ASP A 26 9.22 72.66 55.93
N GLY A 27 10.02 71.65 55.57
CA GLY A 27 11.43 71.75 55.23
C GLY A 27 12.34 72.09 56.41
N ILE A 28 11.83 71.96 57.64
CA ILE A 28 12.58 72.14 58.89
C ILE A 28 12.93 70.75 59.44
N ASP A 29 14.13 70.60 59.96
CA ASP A 29 14.60 69.38 60.65
C ASP A 29 14.18 69.49 62.13
N GLN A 30 13.08 68.83 62.50
CA GLN A 30 12.55 68.91 63.87
C GLN A 30 13.30 67.99 64.83
N ASP A 31 13.78 66.83 64.37
CA ASP A 31 14.46 65.84 65.19
C ASP A 31 15.99 65.99 65.27
N CYS A 32 16.53 67.00 64.59
CA CYS A 32 17.92 67.43 64.58
C CYS A 32 18.90 66.36 64.07
N ASP A 33 18.46 65.46 63.20
CA ASP A 33 19.28 64.39 62.64
C ASP A 33 20.01 64.75 61.32
N LEU A 34 19.85 66.00 60.87
CA LEU A 34 20.37 66.60 59.63
C LEU A 34 19.63 66.19 58.35
N THR A 35 18.49 65.53 58.48
CA THR A 35 17.60 65.17 57.36
C THR A 35 16.20 65.75 57.57
N PRO A 36 15.93 66.99 57.07
CA PRO A 36 14.60 67.57 57.15
C PRO A 36 13.54 66.66 56.51
N ASP A 37 12.41 66.50 57.20
CA ASP A 37 11.26 65.71 56.77
C ASP A 37 11.52 64.19 56.61
N ASP A 38 12.56 63.61 57.23
CA ASP A 38 12.76 62.15 57.23
C ASP A 38 11.64 61.40 57.98
N GLY A 39 11.31 60.19 57.53
CA GLY A 39 10.23 59.40 58.11
C GLY A 39 8.81 59.97 57.86
N CYS A 40 8.67 61.02 57.05
CA CYS A 40 7.39 61.54 56.61
C CYS A 40 6.87 60.81 55.36
N PRO A 41 5.60 60.33 55.35
CA PRO A 41 5.00 59.74 54.18
C PRO A 41 4.87 60.77 53.04
N GLY A 42 5.50 60.50 51.88
CA GLY A 42 5.30 61.26 50.65
C GLY A 42 6.19 62.48 50.40
N VAL A 43 7.28 62.68 51.14
CA VAL A 43 8.19 63.83 50.94
C VAL A 43 9.43 63.47 50.09
N ASP A 44 9.85 62.21 50.06
CA ASP A 44 10.87 61.65 49.14
C ASP A 44 10.25 61.16 47.81
N CYS A 45 9.32 61.92 47.25
CA CYS A 45 8.77 61.65 45.92
C CYS A 45 9.37 62.63 44.93
N VAL A 46 10.33 62.16 44.13
CA VAL A 46 10.80 62.92 42.97
C VAL A 46 9.76 62.72 41.87
N ASP A 47 9.02 63.79 41.58
CA ASP A 47 8.09 63.91 40.44
C ASP A 47 8.79 64.75 39.37
N LYS A 48 9.37 64.07 38.38
CA LYS A 48 10.22 64.69 37.35
C LYS A 48 9.41 65.12 36.13
N ASP A 49 8.32 64.45 35.81
CA ASP A 49 7.50 64.77 34.64
C ASP A 49 6.28 65.66 34.95
N GLY A 50 5.97 65.85 36.22
CA GLY A 50 5.02 66.82 36.75
C GLY A 50 3.57 66.37 36.70
N ASP A 51 3.28 65.08 36.75
CA ASP A 51 1.91 64.56 36.80
C ASP A 51 1.32 64.44 38.22
N GLY A 52 2.13 64.70 39.24
CA GLY A 52 1.75 64.67 40.65
C GLY A 52 2.00 63.33 41.33
N PHE A 53 2.57 62.36 40.63
CA PHE A 53 3.10 61.11 41.16
C PHE A 53 4.62 61.09 40.95
N GLY A 54 5.34 60.31 41.77
CA GLY A 54 6.79 60.28 41.70
C GLY A 54 7.35 58.92 42.10
N VAL A 55 8.65 58.76 41.93
CA VAL A 55 9.37 57.54 42.31
C VAL A 55 10.15 57.75 43.61
N GLY A 56 10.03 56.79 44.53
CA GLY A 56 10.74 56.83 45.80
C GLY A 56 10.17 55.88 46.84
N SER A 57 11.01 55.43 47.78
CA SER A 57 10.62 54.50 48.85
C SER A 57 9.59 55.07 49.83
N ALA A 58 9.36 56.38 49.81
CA ALA A 58 8.39 57.06 50.66
C ALA A 58 7.05 57.38 49.96
N CYS A 59 6.90 57.05 48.67
CA CYS A 59 5.68 57.33 47.92
C CYS A 59 4.58 56.33 48.28
N VAL A 60 3.42 56.84 48.69
CA VAL A 60 2.23 56.02 49.01
C VAL A 60 1.74 55.30 47.75
N LEU A 61 1.87 55.94 46.59
CA LEU A 61 1.62 55.40 45.27
C LEU A 61 2.82 55.81 44.41
N SER A 62 3.56 54.83 43.91
CA SER A 62 4.73 55.08 43.07
C SER A 62 4.29 55.23 41.63
N ASP A 63 4.84 56.23 40.96
CA ASP A 63 4.85 56.27 39.50
C ASP A 63 5.77 55.15 38.97
N CYS A 64 5.36 54.52 37.87
CA CYS A 64 6.09 53.46 37.18
C CYS A 64 6.93 53.99 35.99
N ASP A 65 6.71 55.22 35.52
CA ASP A 65 7.56 55.90 34.54
C ASP A 65 7.64 57.42 34.76
N ASP A 66 8.50 57.84 35.72
CA ASP A 66 8.81 59.24 36.12
C ASP A 66 9.52 60.08 35.03
N ASN A 67 9.35 59.71 33.76
CA ASN A 67 9.76 60.52 32.61
C ASN A 67 8.61 60.80 31.65
N ASN A 68 7.40 60.33 31.98
CA ASN A 68 6.25 60.35 31.12
C ASN A 68 4.96 60.64 31.89
N LYS A 69 4.62 61.93 31.98
CA LYS A 69 3.41 62.49 32.60
C LYS A 69 2.04 61.91 32.20
N ASP A 70 2.01 61.00 31.23
CA ASP A 70 0.81 60.29 30.79
C ASP A 70 0.72 58.87 31.41
N VAL A 71 1.76 58.44 32.14
CA VAL A 71 1.87 57.19 32.87
C VAL A 71 1.88 57.52 34.35
N TYR A 72 0.83 57.12 35.06
CA TYR A 72 0.71 57.36 36.50
C TYR A 72 -0.35 56.44 37.10
N PRO A 73 -0.34 56.20 38.42
CA PRO A 73 -1.38 55.43 39.10
C PRO A 73 -2.80 55.82 38.65
N TRP A 74 -3.52 54.85 38.08
CA TRP A 74 -4.89 54.97 37.57
C TRP A 74 -5.09 55.83 36.31
N ALA A 75 -4.04 56.10 35.55
CA ALA A 75 -4.19 56.66 34.20
C ALA A 75 -5.09 55.76 33.32
N PRO A 76 -5.77 56.29 32.29
CA PRO A 76 -6.40 55.44 31.29
C PRO A 76 -5.36 54.76 30.40
N GLU A 77 -5.47 53.43 30.24
CA GLU A 77 -4.58 52.64 29.37
C GLU A 77 -4.61 53.09 27.90
N LYS A 78 -3.43 53.26 27.31
CA LYS A 78 -3.23 53.56 25.89
C LYS A 78 -3.08 52.27 25.09
N CYS A 79 -4.23 51.71 24.76
CA CYS A 79 -4.34 50.45 24.02
C CYS A 79 -3.40 50.32 22.80
N GLY A 80 -2.58 49.27 22.82
CA GLY A 80 -1.75 48.82 21.70
C GLY A 80 -0.26 49.12 21.84
N ASP A 81 0.21 49.61 22.98
CA ASP A 81 1.63 49.96 23.18
C ASP A 81 2.40 49.09 24.19
N ASN A 82 1.74 48.13 24.82
CA ASN A 82 2.35 47.13 25.72
C ASN A 82 3.00 47.77 26.95
N LYS A 83 2.46 48.89 27.41
CA LYS A 83 2.88 49.56 28.64
C LYS A 83 1.76 49.48 29.67
N ASP A 84 2.16 49.47 30.94
CA ASP A 84 1.27 49.66 32.08
C ASP A 84 1.19 51.16 32.34
N ASP A 85 0.27 51.84 31.66
CA ASP A 85 0.15 53.29 31.76
C ASP A 85 -0.44 53.71 33.11
N ASN A 86 -1.17 52.82 33.77
CA ASN A 86 -1.90 53.10 34.99
C ASN A 86 -1.21 52.58 36.26
N CYS A 87 -0.01 52.02 36.12
CA CYS A 87 0.84 51.50 37.17
C CYS A 87 0.14 50.49 38.09
N ASN A 88 -0.79 49.68 37.57
CA ASN A 88 -1.47 48.62 38.33
C ASN A 88 -0.76 47.25 38.23
N GLY A 89 0.32 47.17 37.47
CA GLY A 89 1.10 45.97 37.20
C GLY A 89 0.68 45.20 35.94
N ILE A 90 -0.29 45.70 35.17
CA ILE A 90 -0.89 45.01 34.02
C ILE A 90 -0.92 45.94 32.81
N ALA A 91 -0.14 45.60 31.78
CA ALA A 91 -0.10 46.37 30.54
C ALA A 91 -1.40 46.27 29.74
N ASP A 92 -1.95 47.41 29.32
CA ASP A 92 -3.15 47.54 28.48
C ASP A 92 -4.41 46.85 29.03
N ASP A 93 -4.57 46.81 30.35
CA ASP A 93 -5.80 46.34 30.96
C ASP A 93 -7.01 47.23 30.59
N GLY A 94 -8.21 46.66 30.53
CA GLY A 94 -9.41 47.42 30.12
C GLY A 94 -9.49 47.80 28.62
N CYS A 95 -8.52 47.41 27.79
CA CYS A 95 -8.54 47.62 26.34
C CYS A 95 -9.41 46.60 25.58
N LYS A 96 -10.18 47.09 24.60
CA LYS A 96 -11.02 46.20 23.76
C LYS A 96 -10.14 45.30 22.88
N GLY A 97 -10.17 44.00 23.15
CA GLY A 97 -9.46 42.98 22.37
C GLY A 97 -8.14 42.50 22.99
N ARG A 98 -7.78 42.99 24.18
CA ARG A 98 -6.76 42.37 25.04
C ARG A 98 -7.43 41.92 26.32
N GLN A 99 -7.59 40.62 26.43
CA GLN A 99 -8.28 39.96 27.53
C GLN A 99 -7.22 39.11 28.20
N CYS A 100 -6.46 39.69 29.12
CA CYS A 100 -5.79 38.86 30.10
C CYS A 100 -6.87 38.38 31.06
N VAL A 101 -7.17 37.08 31.01
CA VAL A 101 -8.15 36.46 31.89
C VAL A 101 -7.40 35.49 32.78
N ASP A 102 -7.41 35.81 34.07
CA ASP A 102 -7.02 34.94 35.16
C ASP A 102 -8.32 34.40 35.77
N GLU A 103 -8.69 33.17 35.41
CA GLU A 103 -9.98 32.55 35.73
C GLU A 103 -9.97 31.89 37.13
N ASP A 104 -8.81 31.51 37.66
CA ASP A 104 -8.64 30.83 38.95
C ASP A 104 -7.92 31.66 40.03
N ALA A 105 -7.47 32.86 39.66
CA ALA A 105 -6.90 33.89 40.51
C ALA A 105 -5.53 33.54 41.13
N ASP A 106 -4.68 32.82 40.39
CA ASP A 106 -3.32 32.48 40.83
C ASP A 106 -2.25 33.53 40.45
N GLY A 107 -2.65 34.56 39.72
CA GLY A 107 -1.78 35.64 39.29
C GLY A 107 -1.17 35.45 37.91
N TYR A 108 -1.47 34.33 37.22
CA TYR A 108 -1.09 34.08 35.85
C TYR A 108 -2.35 33.98 34.97
N GLY A 109 -2.32 34.65 33.82
CA GLY A 109 -3.49 34.75 32.96
C GLY A 109 -3.23 34.21 31.56
N VAL A 110 -4.33 33.92 30.85
CA VAL A 110 -4.29 33.53 29.43
C VAL A 110 -4.82 34.65 28.56
N GLY A 111 -4.06 34.98 27.53
CA GLY A 111 -4.50 35.85 26.45
C GLY A 111 -3.49 36.93 26.04
N PRO A 112 -3.81 37.68 24.97
CA PRO A 112 -2.96 38.76 24.49
C PRO A 112 -2.89 39.89 25.53
N GLY A 113 -1.68 40.21 25.98
CA GLY A 113 -1.42 41.30 26.93
C GLY A 113 -1.15 40.89 28.38
N CYS A 114 -1.17 39.59 28.72
CA CYS A 114 -0.77 39.15 30.06
C CYS A 114 0.73 39.42 30.31
N PRO A 115 1.12 39.97 31.47
CA PRO A 115 2.51 40.09 31.87
C PRO A 115 3.09 38.71 32.23
N GLY A 116 4.29 38.39 31.74
CA GLY A 116 4.98 37.13 32.06
C GLY A 116 4.57 35.92 31.21
N PRO A 117 5.02 34.70 31.57
CA PRO A 117 4.61 33.46 30.92
C PRO A 117 3.10 33.23 31.10
N GLN A 118 2.48 32.58 30.12
CA GLN A 118 1.04 32.33 30.13
C GLN A 118 0.70 31.10 30.96
N ASP A 119 -0.43 31.17 31.65
CA ASP A 119 -0.97 30.04 32.39
C ASP A 119 -1.42 28.92 31.41
N CYS A 120 -0.99 27.68 31.70
CA CYS A 120 -1.33 26.49 30.92
C CYS A 120 -2.61 25.81 31.43
N ALA A 121 -3.10 26.15 32.62
CA ALA A 121 -4.30 25.58 33.22
C ALA A 121 -5.25 26.64 33.82
N PRO A 122 -6.02 27.37 32.98
CA PRO A 122 -6.85 28.54 33.35
C PRO A 122 -7.89 28.37 34.46
N ARG A 123 -8.09 27.16 34.97
CA ARG A 123 -9.12 26.83 35.95
C ARG A 123 -8.54 26.08 37.15
N ASN A 124 -7.22 25.97 37.22
CA ASN A 124 -6.52 25.24 38.24
C ASN A 124 -5.38 26.07 38.84
N PHE A 125 -5.71 26.78 39.92
CA PHE A 125 -4.79 27.60 40.72
C PHE A 125 -3.47 26.92 41.13
N ALA A 126 -3.39 25.58 41.08
CA ALA A 126 -2.19 24.82 41.43
C ALA A 126 -1.20 24.64 40.28
N ILE A 127 -1.60 24.91 39.04
CA ILE A 127 -0.79 24.74 37.83
C ILE A 127 -0.61 26.12 37.20
N ASN A 128 0.61 26.63 37.26
CA ASN A 128 0.97 27.95 36.73
C ASN A 128 2.48 28.13 36.63
N PRO A 129 2.96 29.14 35.86
CA PRO A 129 4.39 29.43 35.69
C PRO A 129 5.25 29.66 36.95
N GLY A 130 4.64 29.78 38.14
CA GLY A 130 5.33 29.92 39.42
C GLY A 130 5.29 28.67 40.29
N ALA A 131 4.60 27.62 39.84
CA ALA A 131 4.45 26.38 40.58
C ALA A 131 5.74 25.55 40.57
N LYS A 132 5.72 24.45 41.31
CA LYS A 132 6.75 23.42 41.23
C LYS A 132 6.09 22.16 40.70
N GLU A 133 6.82 21.40 39.89
CA GLU A 133 6.41 20.09 39.44
C GLU A 133 6.01 19.16 40.60
N VAL A 134 4.84 18.55 40.44
CA VAL A 134 4.28 17.51 41.29
C VAL A 134 4.65 16.18 40.67
N CYS A 135 5.85 15.71 41.00
CA CYS A 135 6.44 14.52 40.40
C CYS A 135 5.50 13.31 40.31
N GLY A 136 5.24 12.87 39.09
CA GLY A 136 4.49 11.65 38.76
C GLY A 136 3.00 11.82 38.58
N ASP A 137 2.52 13.06 38.38
CA ASP A 137 1.16 13.30 37.92
C ASP A 137 1.05 13.45 36.38
N GLY A 138 2.19 13.51 35.67
CA GLY A 138 2.26 13.65 34.22
C GLY A 138 1.73 14.98 33.69
N LEU A 139 1.52 15.96 34.57
CA LEU A 139 1.11 17.32 34.22
C LEU A 139 2.35 18.22 34.19
N ASP A 140 2.30 19.23 33.33
CA ASP A 140 3.24 20.36 33.37
C ASP A 140 2.67 21.36 34.38
N ASN A 141 3.08 21.23 35.65
CA ASN A 141 2.53 22.07 36.71
C ASN A 141 3.09 23.50 36.67
N ASP A 142 4.33 23.68 36.19
CA ASP A 142 5.02 24.96 36.10
C ASP A 142 4.99 25.61 34.71
N CYS A 143 4.21 25.06 33.79
CA CYS A 143 3.91 25.60 32.47
C CYS A 143 5.16 25.96 31.63
N ASP A 144 6.28 25.24 31.82
CA ASP A 144 7.50 25.44 31.05
C ASP A 144 7.55 24.61 29.74
N ASN A 145 6.50 23.83 29.49
CA ASN A 145 6.32 22.84 28.41
C ASN A 145 7.11 21.54 28.60
N VAL A 146 7.51 21.22 29.83
CA VAL A 146 8.17 19.97 30.22
C VAL A 146 7.49 19.42 31.46
N ALA A 147 6.62 18.42 31.28
CA ALA A 147 6.01 17.71 32.41
C ALA A 147 7.07 16.99 33.26
N ASP A 148 6.91 17.06 34.59
CA ASP A 148 7.75 16.38 35.59
C ASP A 148 9.25 16.74 35.51
N ASP A 149 9.56 17.95 35.05
CA ASP A 149 10.90 18.54 35.14
C ASP A 149 11.29 18.82 36.61
N GLY A 150 12.57 19.13 36.88
CA GLY A 150 13.03 19.43 38.26
C GLY A 150 12.94 18.30 39.31
N CYS A 151 12.32 17.17 38.97
CA CYS A 151 12.11 16.00 39.82
C CYS A 151 13.41 15.20 40.01
N ASN A 152 14.22 15.62 40.98
CA ASN A 152 15.47 14.95 41.35
C ASN A 152 15.28 13.64 42.13
N GLN A 153 14.05 13.16 42.31
CA GLN A 153 13.78 11.90 42.99
C GLN A 153 13.05 10.95 42.03
N PRO A 154 13.57 9.73 41.84
CA PRO A 154 12.87 8.72 41.05
C PRO A 154 11.57 8.34 41.78
N VAL A 155 10.43 8.68 41.19
CA VAL A 155 9.08 8.25 41.62
C VAL A 155 8.64 7.15 40.66
N ASP A 156 8.17 6.03 41.23
CA ASP A 156 7.67 4.81 40.58
C ASP A 156 6.36 4.47 41.29
N ASN A 157 5.27 5.14 40.90
CA ASN A 157 3.99 5.04 41.58
C ASN A 157 3.25 3.74 41.24
N ASP A 158 3.46 3.18 40.06
CA ASP A 158 2.82 1.95 39.61
C ASP A 158 3.64 0.67 39.87
N GLY A 159 4.91 0.81 40.25
CA GLY A 159 5.79 -0.28 40.67
C GLY A 159 6.36 -1.10 39.53
N ASP A 160 6.39 -0.56 38.31
CA ASP A 160 6.87 -1.25 37.12
C ASP A 160 8.41 -1.16 36.94
N GLY A 161 9.03 -0.27 37.71
CA GLY A 161 10.48 -0.06 37.77
C GLY A 161 11.02 0.95 36.77
N ALA A 162 10.16 1.60 35.98
CA ALA A 162 10.42 2.87 35.33
C ALA A 162 10.13 4.02 36.30
N PHE A 163 10.71 5.19 36.03
CA PHE A 163 10.58 6.35 36.90
C PHE A 163 10.26 7.60 36.08
N VAL A 164 9.36 8.43 36.60
CA VAL A 164 9.04 9.77 36.10
C VAL A 164 10.13 10.76 36.49
N GLY A 165 10.36 11.75 35.62
CA GLY A 165 11.45 12.71 35.75
C GLY A 165 12.78 12.08 35.36
N GLY A 166 13.27 12.41 34.16
CA GLY A 166 14.51 11.91 33.58
C GLY A 166 15.74 12.15 34.47
N GLY A 167 15.98 11.21 35.38
CA GLY A 167 16.96 11.33 36.45
C GLY A 167 17.97 10.19 36.52
N VAL A 168 18.19 9.41 35.46
CA VAL A 168 19.31 8.47 35.39
C VAL A 168 19.95 8.41 34.01
N ALA A 169 21.27 8.34 34.02
CA ALA A 169 22.20 8.46 32.90
C ALA A 169 22.11 7.42 31.76
N SER A 170 20.96 6.74 31.53
CA SER A 170 20.84 5.74 30.46
C SER A 170 19.41 5.27 30.09
N GLY A 171 18.31 5.94 30.44
CA GLY A 171 16.96 5.47 30.11
C GLY A 171 15.97 6.59 29.74
N GLN A 172 15.02 6.30 28.84
CA GLN A 172 13.83 7.12 28.62
C GLN A 172 13.01 7.18 29.92
N PRO A 173 12.37 8.32 30.26
CA PRO A 173 11.50 8.44 31.42
C PRO A 173 10.18 7.70 31.21
N ASP A 174 9.53 7.32 32.31
CA ASP A 174 8.17 6.80 32.27
C ASP A 174 7.19 7.87 31.76
N CYS A 175 6.38 7.51 30.75
CA CYS A 175 5.38 8.40 30.18
C CYS A 175 3.99 8.24 30.81
N ASN A 176 3.76 7.24 31.66
CA ASN A 176 2.55 7.12 32.47
C ASN A 176 2.80 6.31 33.77
N ASP A 177 3.32 7.01 34.79
CA ASP A 177 3.63 6.46 36.13
C ASP A 177 2.41 5.97 36.93
N SER A 178 1.20 6.02 36.35
CA SER A 178 -0.02 5.46 36.94
C SER A 178 -0.44 4.12 36.31
N ASP A 179 0.21 3.66 35.23
CA ASP A 179 -0.13 2.43 34.54
C ASP A 179 1.12 1.56 34.25
N PRO A 180 1.27 0.41 34.95
CA PRO A 180 2.48 -0.41 34.86
C PRO A 180 2.64 -1.15 33.52
N ASN A 181 1.70 -0.95 32.59
CA ASN A 181 1.78 -1.45 31.21
C ASN A 181 2.34 -0.40 30.23
N ILE A 182 2.48 0.87 30.65
CA ILE A 182 2.97 1.97 29.83
C ILE A 182 4.29 2.43 30.42
N ALA A 183 5.40 2.01 29.81
CA ALA A 183 6.74 2.38 30.26
C ALA A 183 7.80 2.10 29.19
N PRO A 184 8.99 2.74 29.28
CA PRO A 184 10.12 2.53 28.39
C PRO A 184 10.41 1.07 28.02
N GLY A 185 10.22 0.74 26.73
CA GLY A 185 10.55 -0.58 26.18
C GLY A 185 9.54 -1.69 26.46
N LYS A 186 8.33 -1.37 26.95
CA LYS A 186 7.18 -2.31 26.92
C LYS A 186 6.76 -2.58 25.47
N PRO A 187 6.05 -3.68 25.18
CA PRO A 187 5.45 -3.89 23.86
C PRO A 187 4.24 -2.97 23.63
N GLU A 188 4.06 -2.47 22.41
CA GLU A 188 2.83 -1.76 22.00
C GLU A 188 1.59 -2.66 22.05
N ILE A 189 0.47 -2.09 22.50
CA ILE A 189 -0.87 -2.67 22.46
C ILE A 189 -1.58 -2.13 21.22
N CYS A 190 -1.42 -2.86 20.12
CA CYS A 190 -1.86 -2.41 18.81
C CYS A 190 -3.33 -1.95 18.74
N GLY A 191 -3.51 -0.70 18.32
CA GLY A 191 -4.80 -0.07 18.03
C GLY A 191 -5.47 0.57 19.25
N ASP A 192 -4.74 0.76 20.36
CA ASP A 192 -5.24 1.51 21.53
C ASP A 192 -4.99 3.03 21.42
N GLY A 193 -4.13 3.46 20.49
CA GLY A 193 -3.81 4.86 20.24
C GLY A 193 -2.91 5.49 21.31
N ILE A 194 -2.21 4.67 22.11
CA ILE A 194 -1.30 5.08 23.18
C ILE A 194 0.13 4.64 22.79
N ASP A 195 1.14 5.42 23.18
CA ASP A 195 2.55 5.00 23.10
C ASP A 195 2.88 4.20 24.37
N ASN A 196 2.65 2.88 24.36
CA ASN A 196 2.83 2.06 25.56
C ASN A 196 4.31 1.88 25.92
N ASN A 197 5.22 2.12 24.97
CA ASN A 197 6.65 1.88 25.15
C ASN A 197 7.47 3.15 25.38
N CYS A 198 6.80 4.32 25.42
CA CYS A 198 7.36 5.64 25.66
C CYS A 198 8.51 6.03 24.70
N ASN A 199 8.47 5.57 23.44
CA ASN A 199 9.51 5.89 22.45
C ASN A 199 9.21 7.16 21.61
N GLY A 200 8.06 7.78 21.81
CA GLY A 200 7.60 8.97 21.09
C GLY A 200 6.84 8.64 19.80
N THR A 201 6.50 7.38 19.54
CA THR A 201 5.65 6.96 18.43
C THR A 201 4.52 6.08 18.93
N ILE A 202 3.29 6.39 18.50
CA ILE A 202 2.10 5.62 18.88
C ILE A 202 2.00 4.37 17.99
N ASP A 203 1.72 3.22 18.60
CA ASP A 203 1.42 1.96 17.93
C ASP A 203 2.53 1.50 16.94
N ASP A 204 3.80 1.78 17.25
CA ASP A 204 4.92 1.37 16.41
C ASP A 204 5.24 -0.14 16.53
N GLY A 205 5.70 -0.74 15.42
CA GLY A 205 5.96 -2.18 15.39
C GLY A 205 4.68 -3.04 15.45
N CYS A 206 3.51 -2.42 15.39
CA CYS A 206 2.23 -3.09 15.28
C CYS A 206 1.90 -3.45 13.81
N PRO A 207 1.53 -4.72 13.54
CA PRO A 207 1.09 -5.12 12.21
C PRO A 207 -0.15 -4.33 11.77
N GLY A 208 -0.07 -3.62 10.64
CA GLY A 208 -1.21 -2.94 10.03
C GLY A 208 -1.46 -1.49 10.44
N VAL A 209 -0.65 -0.87 11.32
CA VAL A 209 -0.90 0.52 11.79
C VAL A 209 -0.32 1.57 10.83
N ASP A 210 0.87 1.34 10.26
CA ASP A 210 1.37 2.11 9.11
C ASP A 210 0.96 1.45 7.78
N CYS A 211 -0.27 0.93 7.73
CA CYS A 211 -0.89 0.41 6.53
C CYS A 211 -1.98 1.37 6.09
N LYS A 212 -1.64 2.27 5.17
CA LYS A 212 -2.57 3.27 4.66
C LYS A 212 -3.44 2.62 3.60
N ASP A 213 -4.73 2.54 3.90
CA ASP A 213 -5.80 2.06 3.03
C ASP A 213 -6.62 3.28 2.59
N ASN A 214 -6.40 3.76 1.37
CA ASN A 214 -7.02 4.97 0.85
C ASN A 214 -8.37 4.73 0.16
N ASP A 215 -8.61 3.55 -0.39
CA ASP A 215 -9.83 3.22 -1.11
C ASP A 215 -10.84 2.41 -0.29
N GLY A 216 -10.41 1.90 0.87
CA GLY A 216 -11.23 1.29 1.91
C GLY A 216 -11.55 -0.17 1.66
N ASP A 217 -10.74 -0.91 0.89
CA ASP A 217 -10.97 -2.33 0.62
C ASP A 217 -10.37 -3.28 1.67
N GLY A 218 -9.61 -2.73 2.62
CA GLY A 218 -8.96 -3.46 3.72
C GLY A 218 -7.54 -3.89 3.42
N TRP A 219 -6.99 -3.56 2.25
CA TRP A 219 -5.58 -3.65 1.90
C TRP A 219 -4.99 -2.25 1.79
N GLY A 220 -3.67 -2.13 1.93
CA GLY A 220 -3.04 -0.83 1.91
C GLY A 220 -1.56 -0.90 1.57
N VAL A 221 -0.95 0.28 1.50
CA VAL A 221 0.49 0.43 1.26
C VAL A 221 1.19 0.97 2.50
N GLY A 222 2.38 0.44 2.79
CA GLY A 222 3.21 0.92 3.89
C GLY A 222 4.10 -0.14 4.50
N LYS A 223 5.16 0.28 5.22
CA LYS A 223 6.21 -0.62 5.73
C LYS A 223 5.69 -1.72 6.65
N ASP A 224 4.54 -1.49 7.28
CA ASP A 224 3.98 -2.36 8.30
C ASP A 224 2.75 -3.16 7.81
N CYS A 225 2.40 -3.08 6.51
CA CYS A 225 1.42 -3.97 5.89
C CYS A 225 2.00 -5.39 5.74
N ALA A 226 1.27 -6.40 6.23
CA ALA A 226 1.67 -7.81 6.10
C ALA A 226 1.76 -8.27 4.63
N ILE A 227 0.89 -7.72 3.77
CA ILE A 227 0.86 -7.90 2.32
C ILE A 227 0.50 -6.52 1.74
N GLN A 228 1.23 -6.09 0.71
CA GLN A 228 1.06 -4.76 0.11
C GLN A 228 -0.04 -4.79 -0.94
N ASP A 229 -0.84 -3.72 -0.96
CA ASP A 229 -1.63 -3.35 -2.11
C ASP A 229 -0.74 -2.82 -3.25
N CYS A 230 -1.01 -3.21 -4.48
CA CYS A 230 -0.31 -2.72 -5.66
C CYS A 230 -0.96 -1.47 -6.28
N ASP A 231 -2.21 -1.14 -5.96
CA ASP A 231 -2.87 0.13 -6.31
C ASP A 231 -3.87 0.56 -5.23
N ASP A 232 -3.36 1.18 -4.16
CA ASP A 232 -4.09 1.78 -3.03
C ASP A 232 -4.93 3.02 -3.43
N ASN A 233 -5.53 3.04 -4.61
CA ASN A 233 -6.55 4.00 -5.00
C ASN A 233 -7.70 3.34 -5.79
N ASP A 234 -7.62 2.04 -6.03
CA ASP A 234 -8.62 1.26 -6.78
C ASP A 234 -9.04 0.05 -5.94
N PRO A 235 -10.24 0.06 -5.32
CA PRO A 235 -10.68 -0.98 -4.37
C PRO A 235 -11.03 -2.33 -5.05
N LYS A 236 -10.63 -2.50 -6.31
CA LYS A 236 -10.71 -3.72 -7.11
C LYS A 236 -9.34 -4.34 -7.36
N VAL A 237 -8.27 -3.60 -7.07
CA VAL A 237 -6.89 -4.01 -7.26
C VAL A 237 -6.33 -4.21 -5.87
N HIS A 238 -6.20 -5.47 -5.45
CA HIS A 238 -5.71 -5.80 -4.13
C HIS A 238 -5.25 -7.26 -4.07
N PRO A 239 -4.42 -7.65 -3.10
CA PRO A 239 -4.02 -9.03 -2.92
C PRO A 239 -5.21 -9.99 -2.92
N TYR A 240 -5.11 -11.05 -3.73
CA TYR A 240 -6.14 -12.08 -3.89
C TYR A 240 -7.47 -11.59 -4.51
N ALA A 241 -7.49 -10.42 -5.14
CA ALA A 241 -8.60 -10.06 -6.01
C ALA A 241 -8.73 -11.07 -7.16
N LYS A 242 -9.77 -10.92 -7.97
CA LYS A 242 -9.93 -11.70 -9.19
C LYS A 242 -9.52 -10.83 -10.36
N GLU A 243 -8.63 -11.35 -11.21
CA GLU A 243 -8.26 -10.73 -12.49
C GLU A 243 -9.49 -10.33 -13.34
N GLU A 244 -9.55 -9.05 -13.70
CA GLU A 244 -10.50 -8.45 -14.65
C GLU A 244 -9.94 -8.54 -16.07
N CYS A 245 -10.07 -9.72 -16.68
CA CYS A 245 -9.48 -10.05 -17.97
C CYS A 245 -9.61 -8.97 -19.07
N GLY A 246 -8.46 -8.52 -19.57
CA GLY A 246 -8.29 -7.59 -20.68
C GLY A 246 -8.28 -6.12 -20.27
N ASP A 247 -8.15 -5.80 -18.98
CA ASP A 247 -7.97 -4.44 -18.50
C ASP A 247 -6.49 -4.00 -18.45
N GLY A 248 -5.56 -4.95 -18.58
CA GLY A 248 -4.11 -4.72 -18.58
C GLY A 248 -3.55 -4.34 -17.21
N LYS A 249 -4.26 -4.66 -16.13
CA LYS A 249 -3.82 -4.51 -14.74
C LYS A 249 -3.46 -5.88 -14.14
N ASP A 250 -2.68 -5.83 -13.07
CA ASP A 250 -2.47 -6.94 -12.14
C ASP A 250 -3.46 -6.66 -11.00
N ASN A 251 -4.67 -7.21 -11.09
CA ASN A 251 -5.74 -6.90 -10.12
C ASN A 251 -5.49 -7.62 -8.80
N ASP A 252 -4.87 -8.80 -8.80
CA ASP A 252 -4.66 -9.62 -7.62
C ASP A 252 -3.30 -9.44 -6.94
N CYS A 253 -2.48 -8.54 -7.47
CA CYS A 253 -1.16 -8.12 -7.00
C CYS A 253 -0.15 -9.28 -6.88
N ASP A 254 -0.26 -10.32 -7.72
CA ASP A 254 0.64 -11.47 -7.71
C ASP A 254 1.94 -11.25 -8.53
N GLY A 255 2.02 -10.11 -9.23
CA GLY A 255 3.15 -9.70 -10.07
C GLY A 255 3.00 -10.09 -11.53
N THR A 256 1.84 -10.60 -11.94
CA THR A 256 1.51 -10.91 -13.33
C THR A 256 0.23 -10.19 -13.77
N VAL A 257 0.17 -9.82 -15.05
CA VAL A 257 -0.96 -9.06 -15.61
C VAL A 257 -1.88 -10.01 -16.35
N ASP A 258 -3.19 -9.93 -16.07
CA ASP A 258 -4.24 -10.72 -16.72
C ASP A 258 -3.99 -12.25 -16.64
N ASP A 259 -3.45 -12.73 -15.52
CA ASP A 259 -3.25 -14.16 -15.31
C ASP A 259 -4.59 -14.86 -14.98
N GLY A 260 -4.62 -16.20 -15.04
CA GLY A 260 -5.87 -16.96 -14.85
C GLY A 260 -7.00 -16.65 -15.86
N CYS A 261 -6.76 -15.79 -16.84
CA CYS A 261 -7.73 -15.34 -17.83
C CYS A 261 -7.73 -16.25 -19.07
N PRO A 262 -8.88 -16.83 -19.45
CA PRO A 262 -9.00 -17.62 -20.68
C PRO A 262 -8.69 -16.75 -21.90
N GLY A 263 -7.65 -17.11 -22.65
CA GLY A 263 -7.32 -16.49 -23.94
C GLY A 263 -6.38 -15.27 -23.90
N VAL A 264 -5.99 -14.74 -22.73
CA VAL A 264 -5.05 -13.58 -22.67
C VAL A 264 -3.59 -14.05 -22.80
N ASP A 265 -3.30 -15.22 -22.22
CA ASP A 265 -2.03 -15.93 -22.36
C ASP A 265 -2.02 -16.87 -23.58
N CYS A 266 -2.87 -16.59 -24.58
CA CYS A 266 -2.97 -17.34 -25.83
C CYS A 266 -2.53 -16.46 -26.99
N VAL A 267 -1.31 -16.71 -27.48
CA VAL A 267 -0.79 -15.98 -28.65
C VAL A 267 -1.26 -16.74 -29.88
N ASP A 268 -2.13 -16.11 -30.67
CA ASP A 268 -2.56 -16.54 -32.01
C ASP A 268 -1.79 -15.69 -33.04
N LYS A 269 -0.75 -16.27 -33.62
CA LYS A 269 0.18 -15.54 -34.48
C LYS A 269 -0.19 -15.62 -35.96
N ASP A 270 -0.88 -16.67 -36.41
CA ASP A 270 -1.31 -16.81 -37.80
C ASP A 270 -2.76 -16.36 -38.05
N GLY A 271 -3.52 -16.09 -37.00
CA GLY A 271 -4.84 -15.48 -37.01
C GLY A 271 -5.98 -16.44 -37.31
N ASP A 272 -5.80 -17.75 -37.08
CA ASP A 272 -6.82 -18.76 -37.33
C ASP A 272 -7.83 -18.95 -36.18
N GLY A 273 -7.58 -18.28 -35.05
CA GLY A 273 -8.40 -18.31 -33.84
C GLY A 273 -7.93 -19.34 -32.79
N TRP A 274 -6.84 -20.06 -33.06
CA TRP A 274 -6.11 -20.93 -32.15
C TRP A 274 -4.73 -20.36 -31.88
N GLY A 275 -4.15 -20.68 -30.72
CA GLY A 275 -2.86 -20.13 -30.36
C GLY A 275 -2.10 -21.05 -29.42
N VAL A 276 -0.88 -20.63 -29.06
CA VAL A 276 -0.01 -21.37 -28.14
C VAL A 276 0.16 -20.59 -26.85
N GLY A 277 -0.04 -21.27 -25.71
CA GLY A 277 0.20 -20.71 -24.38
C GLY A 277 -0.64 -21.34 -23.29
N LYS A 278 -0.34 -21.00 -22.03
CA LYS A 278 -1.01 -21.58 -20.85
C LYS A 278 -2.48 -21.15 -20.75
N GLY A 279 -2.84 -20.03 -21.39
CA GLY A 279 -4.19 -19.49 -21.42
C GLY A 279 -5.10 -20.07 -22.50
N CYS A 280 -4.58 -20.92 -23.40
CA CYS A 280 -5.39 -21.53 -24.46
C CYS A 280 -6.21 -22.71 -23.92
N ALA A 281 -7.52 -22.74 -24.18
CA ALA A 281 -8.39 -23.86 -23.79
C ALA A 281 -8.00 -25.18 -24.48
N VAL A 282 -7.54 -25.09 -25.72
CA VAL A 282 -6.84 -26.13 -26.48
C VAL A 282 -5.71 -25.42 -27.21
N SER A 283 -4.49 -25.96 -27.13
CA SER A 283 -3.31 -25.36 -27.76
C SER A 283 -3.26 -25.73 -29.23
N ASP A 284 -2.89 -24.77 -30.06
CA ASP A 284 -2.38 -25.02 -31.40
C ASP A 284 -1.03 -25.77 -31.33
N CYS A 285 -0.78 -26.66 -32.27
CA CYS A 285 0.47 -27.39 -32.43
C CYS A 285 1.45 -26.71 -33.41
N ASP A 286 1.00 -25.78 -34.27
CA ASP A 286 1.86 -24.91 -35.08
C ASP A 286 1.25 -23.52 -35.34
N ASP A 287 1.44 -22.62 -34.37
CA ASP A 287 1.04 -21.19 -34.36
C ASP A 287 1.67 -20.31 -35.46
N ASN A 288 2.27 -20.90 -36.48
CA ASN A 288 2.78 -20.17 -37.65
C ASN A 288 2.06 -20.55 -38.94
N ASP A 289 1.15 -21.52 -38.89
CA ASP A 289 0.49 -22.11 -40.04
C ASP A 289 -1.00 -22.29 -39.76
N GLY A 290 -1.82 -21.28 -40.10
CA GLY A 290 -3.27 -21.30 -39.82
C GLY A 290 -4.09 -22.33 -40.61
N GLY A 291 -3.43 -23.30 -41.25
CA GLY A 291 -4.01 -24.54 -41.73
C GLY A 291 -3.84 -25.72 -40.76
N ILE A 292 -3.13 -25.53 -39.65
CA ILE A 292 -2.86 -26.49 -38.58
C ILE A 292 -3.50 -25.93 -37.32
N SER A 293 -4.51 -26.61 -36.81
CA SER A 293 -5.16 -26.21 -35.56
C SER A 293 -6.07 -27.30 -35.03
N PRO A 294 -6.46 -27.24 -33.74
CA PRO A 294 -7.35 -28.21 -33.14
C PRO A 294 -8.62 -28.46 -33.97
N TRP A 295 -8.84 -29.73 -34.32
CA TRP A 295 -9.97 -30.20 -35.13
C TRP A 295 -9.99 -29.70 -36.58
N ALA A 296 -8.85 -29.23 -37.10
CA ALA A 296 -8.66 -29.15 -38.54
C ALA A 296 -8.81 -30.55 -39.16
N LYS A 297 -8.77 -30.61 -40.49
CA LYS A 297 -8.84 -31.90 -41.18
C LYS A 297 -7.44 -32.31 -41.57
N GLU A 298 -7.03 -33.52 -41.18
CA GLU A 298 -5.80 -34.16 -41.64
C GLU A 298 -5.61 -34.10 -43.17
N ILE A 299 -4.43 -33.63 -43.57
CA ILE A 299 -3.95 -33.57 -44.95
C ILE A 299 -3.01 -34.75 -45.17
N CYS A 300 -3.58 -35.85 -45.62
CA CYS A 300 -2.86 -37.10 -45.79
C CYS A 300 -1.58 -36.98 -46.65
N GLY A 301 -0.46 -37.46 -46.10
CA GLY A 301 0.84 -37.58 -46.75
C GLY A 301 1.70 -36.33 -46.68
N ASP A 302 1.32 -35.32 -45.89
CA ASP A 302 2.14 -34.13 -45.64
C ASP A 302 3.11 -34.31 -44.45
N GLY A 303 2.93 -35.36 -43.64
CA GLY A 303 3.75 -35.71 -42.50
C GLY A 303 3.62 -34.74 -41.32
N LYS A 304 2.53 -33.97 -41.27
CA LYS A 304 2.18 -33.07 -40.17
C LYS A 304 0.98 -33.64 -39.40
N ASP A 305 0.83 -33.18 -38.16
CA ASP A 305 -0.37 -33.34 -37.34
C ASP A 305 -1.20 -32.09 -37.59
N ASN A 306 -2.15 -32.12 -38.53
CA ASN A 306 -2.88 -30.92 -38.92
C ASN A 306 -3.99 -30.59 -37.90
N ASP A 307 -4.57 -31.59 -37.24
CA ASP A 307 -5.69 -31.45 -36.32
C ASP A 307 -5.31 -31.37 -34.83
N CYS A 308 -4.00 -31.44 -34.55
CA CYS A 308 -3.36 -31.35 -33.25
C CYS A 308 -3.81 -32.43 -32.24
N ASP A 309 -4.23 -33.62 -32.71
CA ASP A 309 -4.62 -34.74 -31.87
C ASP A 309 -3.43 -35.60 -31.36
N ARG A 310 -2.20 -35.27 -31.79
CA ARG A 310 -0.92 -35.96 -31.53
C ARG A 310 -0.70 -37.22 -32.33
N SER A 311 -1.55 -37.49 -33.29
CA SER A 311 -1.33 -38.47 -34.33
C SER A 311 -0.90 -37.74 -35.60
N ILE A 312 -0.17 -38.43 -36.45
CA ILE A 312 0.25 -37.89 -37.75
C ILE A 312 -0.44 -38.76 -38.79
N ASP A 313 -1.13 -38.13 -39.73
CA ASP A 313 -1.82 -38.78 -40.85
C ASP A 313 -2.86 -39.84 -40.38
N GLU A 314 -3.54 -39.62 -39.27
CA GLU A 314 -4.64 -40.46 -38.81
C GLU A 314 -5.95 -40.15 -39.53
N GLY A 315 -6.92 -41.06 -39.44
CA GLY A 315 -8.16 -40.96 -40.23
C GLY A 315 -7.97 -41.06 -41.76
N CYS A 316 -6.74 -40.99 -42.23
CA CYS A 316 -6.35 -41.13 -43.62
C CYS A 316 -6.61 -42.54 -44.14
N THR A 317 -7.24 -42.59 -45.30
CA THR A 317 -7.45 -43.83 -46.06
C THR A 317 -6.37 -43.88 -47.13
N VAL A 318 -5.11 -43.85 -46.71
CA VAL A 318 -3.98 -43.91 -47.64
C VAL A 318 -3.71 -45.38 -47.93
N CYS A 319 -4.31 -45.83 -49.03
CA CYS A 319 -3.79 -46.92 -49.84
C CYS A 319 -2.95 -46.21 -50.90
N GLU A 320 -1.63 -46.16 -50.72
CA GLU A 320 -0.75 -45.88 -51.85
C GLU A 320 -0.84 -47.13 -52.74
N ASP A 321 -1.58 -46.99 -53.83
CA ASP A 321 -1.74 -47.94 -54.93
C ASP A 321 -1.11 -47.26 -56.15
N LYS A 322 0.22 -47.25 -56.14
CA LYS A 322 1.00 -46.43 -57.09
C LYS A 322 0.98 -47.04 -58.48
N ASP A 323 0.81 -48.34 -58.59
CA ASP A 323 0.66 -49.00 -59.87
C ASP A 323 -0.80 -49.07 -60.35
N GLY A 324 -1.80 -48.93 -59.48
CA GLY A 324 -3.21 -48.82 -59.82
C GLY A 324 -3.91 -50.17 -60.04
N ASP A 325 -3.56 -51.20 -59.27
CA ASP A 325 -4.19 -52.54 -59.33
C ASP A 325 -5.31 -52.74 -58.28
N GLY A 326 -5.48 -51.79 -57.37
CA GLY A 326 -6.47 -51.82 -56.29
C GLY A 326 -5.97 -52.39 -54.96
N HIS A 327 -4.69 -52.76 -54.90
CA HIS A 327 -3.95 -53.21 -53.74
C HIS A 327 -2.85 -52.16 -53.42
N GLY A 328 -2.31 -52.16 -52.21
CA GLY A 328 -1.34 -51.11 -51.86
C GLY A 328 -0.65 -51.33 -50.53
N ILE A 329 0.36 -50.50 -50.24
CA ILE A 329 1.14 -50.58 -49.01
C ILE A 329 0.51 -49.66 -47.96
N GLY A 330 -0.10 -50.25 -46.92
CA GLY A 330 -0.65 -49.47 -45.83
C GLY A 330 -1.51 -50.26 -44.83
N PRO A 331 -1.66 -49.76 -43.59
CA PRO A 331 -2.35 -50.47 -42.51
C PRO A 331 -3.88 -50.60 -42.69
N LYS A 332 -4.47 -50.00 -43.74
CA LYS A 332 -5.91 -50.09 -44.06
C LYS A 332 -6.20 -50.53 -45.51
N CYS A 333 -5.21 -51.07 -46.23
CA CYS A 333 -5.43 -51.61 -47.56
C CYS A 333 -6.31 -52.87 -47.51
N PRO A 334 -7.26 -53.08 -48.44
CA PRO A 334 -8.12 -54.26 -48.48
C PRO A 334 -7.34 -55.57 -48.60
N SER A 335 -6.15 -55.52 -49.22
CA SER A 335 -5.12 -56.54 -49.17
C SER A 335 -3.74 -55.87 -49.22
N TRP A 336 -2.72 -56.62 -48.80
CA TRP A 336 -1.34 -56.16 -48.69
C TRP A 336 -0.60 -56.33 -50.02
N ASP A 337 0.01 -55.26 -50.53
CA ASP A 337 0.92 -55.30 -51.68
C ASP A 337 2.39 -55.26 -51.17
N CYS A 338 3.26 -56.15 -51.68
CA CYS A 338 4.67 -56.18 -51.30
C CYS A 338 5.63 -55.54 -52.32
N ASP A 339 5.16 -55.13 -53.50
CA ASP A 339 5.87 -54.34 -54.52
C ASP A 339 4.89 -53.38 -55.23
N ASP A 340 4.59 -52.25 -54.60
CA ASP A 340 3.68 -51.16 -55.05
C ASP A 340 4.12 -50.44 -56.35
N ASN A 341 5.04 -51.02 -57.13
CA ASN A 341 5.36 -50.56 -58.48
C ASN A 341 4.99 -51.60 -59.55
N ASP A 342 4.41 -52.74 -59.15
CA ASP A 342 4.14 -53.89 -60.01
C ASP A 342 2.73 -54.46 -59.79
N LYS A 343 1.81 -54.10 -60.70
CA LYS A 343 0.38 -54.48 -60.71
C LYS A 343 0.07 -55.98 -60.62
N ASN A 344 1.09 -56.83 -60.68
CA ASN A 344 0.95 -58.28 -60.60
C ASN A 344 1.40 -58.83 -59.23
N THR A 345 1.82 -57.98 -58.30
CA THR A 345 2.40 -58.38 -57.02
C THR A 345 1.52 -57.90 -55.88
N PHE A 346 0.70 -58.78 -55.31
CA PHE A 346 -0.17 -58.46 -54.18
C PHE A 346 -0.60 -59.74 -53.44
N ALA A 347 -1.04 -59.58 -52.19
CA ALA A 347 -1.44 -60.70 -51.35
C ALA A 347 -2.52 -61.58 -52.01
N GLY A 348 -2.15 -62.81 -52.34
CA GLY A 348 -3.02 -63.79 -53.01
C GLY A 348 -3.06 -63.70 -54.53
N ALA A 349 -2.15 -62.97 -55.17
CA ALA A 349 -1.93 -63.05 -56.62
C ALA A 349 -1.45 -64.45 -57.05
N ASP A 350 -1.56 -64.75 -58.34
CA ASP A 350 -0.95 -65.94 -58.92
C ASP A 350 0.55 -65.69 -59.13
N GLU A 351 1.38 -66.65 -58.75
CA GLU A 351 2.83 -66.57 -58.99
C GLU A 351 3.15 -66.62 -60.48
N ILE A 352 3.97 -65.66 -60.94
CA ILE A 352 4.46 -65.61 -62.32
C ILE A 352 5.95 -65.96 -62.35
N CYS A 353 6.42 -66.57 -63.44
CA CYS A 353 7.81 -67.04 -63.56
C CYS A 353 8.81 -65.90 -63.81
N ASP A 354 8.88 -64.93 -62.91
CA ASP A 354 9.82 -63.80 -62.93
C ASP A 354 10.83 -63.83 -61.77
N GLY A 355 10.68 -64.79 -60.84
CA GLY A 355 11.55 -64.98 -59.68
C GLY A 355 11.30 -63.99 -58.54
N LYS A 356 10.18 -63.27 -58.57
CA LYS A 356 9.65 -62.49 -57.46
C LYS A 356 8.66 -63.34 -56.65
N ASP A 357 8.26 -62.81 -55.49
CA ASP A 357 7.17 -63.36 -54.66
C ASP A 357 5.94 -62.52 -54.98
N ASN A 358 5.16 -62.92 -56.00
CA ASN A 358 4.05 -62.11 -56.47
C ASN A 358 2.85 -62.20 -55.54
N ASN A 359 2.69 -63.29 -54.78
CA ASN A 359 1.56 -63.48 -53.90
C ASN A 359 1.78 -62.96 -52.46
N CYS A 360 3.00 -62.49 -52.17
CA CYS A 360 3.42 -61.90 -50.89
C CYS A 360 3.29 -62.83 -49.67
N ASP A 361 3.38 -64.15 -49.86
CA ASP A 361 3.34 -65.15 -48.77
C ASP A 361 4.72 -65.43 -48.13
N GLY A 362 5.77 -64.82 -48.68
CA GLY A 362 7.16 -64.96 -48.23
C GLY A 362 7.90 -66.14 -48.84
N VAL A 363 7.32 -66.82 -49.84
CA VAL A 363 7.88 -68.00 -50.49
C VAL A 363 7.87 -67.86 -52.00
N VAL A 364 9.04 -67.61 -52.60
CA VAL A 364 9.23 -67.79 -54.05
C VAL A 364 9.25 -69.29 -54.38
N PRO A 365 8.32 -69.82 -55.18
CA PRO A 365 8.26 -71.24 -55.53
C PRO A 365 9.57 -71.76 -56.15
N ALA A 366 9.99 -72.95 -55.75
CA ALA A 366 11.27 -73.53 -56.21
C ALA A 366 11.32 -73.73 -57.74
N ASN A 367 10.17 -73.88 -58.41
CA ASN A 367 10.07 -73.99 -59.86
C ASN A 367 10.34 -72.66 -60.60
N GLU A 368 10.38 -71.52 -59.91
CA GLU A 368 10.71 -70.23 -60.52
C GLU A 368 12.20 -69.93 -60.47
N SER A 369 12.90 -70.50 -59.50
CA SER A 369 14.37 -70.38 -59.41
C SER A 369 15.12 -71.02 -60.59
N THR A 370 14.41 -71.73 -61.48
CA THR A 370 14.93 -72.33 -62.72
C THR A 370 14.51 -71.58 -63.99
N CYS A 371 13.71 -70.51 -63.90
CA CYS A 371 13.23 -69.75 -65.05
C CYS A 371 14.26 -68.70 -65.50
N THR A 372 15.04 -69.00 -66.53
CA THR A 372 15.90 -68.00 -67.19
C THR A 372 15.09 -67.14 -68.15
N PRO A 373 15.16 -65.80 -68.08
CA PRO A 373 14.51 -64.93 -69.06
C PRO A 373 15.13 -65.15 -70.45
N GLY A 374 14.36 -65.77 -71.36
CA GLY A 374 14.75 -65.98 -72.76
C GLY A 374 15.15 -67.39 -73.16
N GLY A 375 14.89 -68.42 -72.35
CA GLY A 375 15.08 -69.83 -72.72
C GLY A 375 13.74 -70.56 -72.82
N GLY A 376 13.47 -71.19 -73.97
CA GLY A 376 12.26 -72.00 -74.17
C GLY A 376 12.16 -73.17 -73.19
N ALA A 377 10.91 -73.58 -72.94
CA ALA A 377 10.51 -74.68 -72.06
C ALA A 377 11.42 -75.91 -72.14
N ASP A 378 11.85 -76.40 -70.98
CA ASP A 378 12.43 -77.73 -70.82
C ASP A 378 11.53 -78.64 -69.95
N GLU A 379 11.79 -79.94 -70.08
CA GLU A 379 10.86 -81.05 -69.88
C GLU A 379 10.59 -81.43 -68.41
N GLN A 380 10.46 -80.45 -67.52
CA GLN A 380 9.86 -80.62 -66.20
C GLN A 380 9.06 -79.36 -65.79
N GLY A 381 7.92 -79.15 -66.44
CA GLY A 381 6.73 -78.65 -65.74
C GLY A 381 6.59 -77.14 -65.53
N CYS A 382 7.03 -76.29 -66.46
CA CYS A 382 6.36 -75.00 -66.64
C CYS A 382 5.05 -75.23 -67.41
N SER A 383 3.96 -75.56 -66.70
CA SER A 383 2.60 -75.52 -67.27
C SER A 383 1.86 -74.32 -66.68
N CYS A 384 1.80 -73.23 -67.45
CA CYS A 384 0.73 -72.26 -67.36
C CYS A 384 -0.51 -72.82 -68.08
N ASP A 385 -1.12 -73.87 -67.52
CA ASP A 385 -2.45 -74.33 -67.93
C ASP A 385 -3.51 -73.52 -67.17
N VAL A 386 -3.89 -72.38 -67.75
CA VAL A 386 -5.25 -71.87 -67.59
C VAL A 386 -6.14 -72.84 -68.38
N GLY A 387 -6.74 -73.81 -67.70
CA GLY A 387 -7.40 -74.94 -68.34
C GLY A 387 -8.55 -74.55 -69.27
N GLU A 388 -8.48 -74.98 -70.53
CA GLU A 388 -9.65 -75.15 -71.41
C GLU A 388 -9.99 -76.65 -71.54
N GLY A 389 -11.26 -77.01 -71.28
CA GLY A 389 -11.68 -78.43 -71.31
C GLY A 389 -13.18 -78.74 -71.16
N ASN A 390 -14.07 -77.94 -71.77
CA ASN A 390 -15.31 -78.33 -72.48
C ASN A 390 -16.23 -79.49 -71.98
N HIS A 391 -17.47 -79.17 -71.55
CA HIS A 391 -18.64 -80.07 -71.67
C HIS A 391 -19.98 -79.32 -71.92
N THR A 392 -20.51 -79.49 -73.14
CA THR A 392 -21.93 -79.62 -73.56
C THR A 392 -22.90 -78.39 -73.64
N LEU A 393 -23.45 -78.22 -74.86
CA LEU A 393 -24.55 -77.36 -75.40
C LEU A 393 -25.94 -77.42 -74.67
N PRO A 394 -27.01 -76.69 -75.11
CA PRO A 394 -27.18 -75.29 -75.56
C PRO A 394 -28.49 -74.61 -75.00
N LEU A 395 -28.65 -73.28 -75.10
CA LEU A 395 -29.94 -72.55 -75.32
C LEU A 395 -29.64 -71.04 -75.38
N ALA A 396 -29.51 -70.43 -76.57
CA ALA A 396 -30.56 -69.64 -77.23
C ALA A 396 -31.30 -68.65 -76.31
N LEU A 397 -31.20 -67.33 -76.57
CA LEU A 397 -32.28 -66.45 -77.07
C LEU A 397 -32.03 -64.94 -76.76
N VAL A 398 -31.84 -64.14 -77.83
CA VAL A 398 -32.46 -62.80 -78.10
C VAL A 398 -32.09 -61.62 -77.16
N LEU A 399 -31.31 -60.64 -77.61
CA LEU A 399 -31.67 -59.46 -78.45
C LEU A 399 -32.44 -58.35 -77.70
N LEU A 400 -31.79 -57.17 -77.70
CA LEU A 400 -32.32 -55.84 -78.07
C LEU A 400 -33.27 -55.05 -77.14
N LEU A 401 -32.97 -53.73 -77.15
CA LEU A 401 -33.87 -52.57 -77.01
C LEU A 401 -34.38 -52.32 -75.59
N GLY A 402 -34.49 -51.08 -75.09
CA GLY A 402 -34.42 -49.78 -75.71
C GLY A 402 -35.22 -48.80 -74.83
N LEU A 403 -34.80 -47.54 -74.83
CA LEU A 403 -35.66 -46.35 -74.91
C LEU A 403 -36.91 -46.25 -74.00
N LEU A 404 -36.90 -45.16 -73.21
CA LEU A 404 -37.96 -44.14 -73.05
C LEU A 404 -38.78 -44.07 -71.75
N PHE A 405 -39.12 -42.80 -71.48
CA PHE A 405 -40.18 -42.22 -70.62
C PHE A 405 -39.87 -42.20 -69.11
N GLY A 406 -39.93 -41.07 -68.40
CA GLY A 406 -40.56 -39.78 -68.66
C GLY A 406 -41.67 -39.52 -67.65
N LEU A 407 -41.62 -38.34 -67.00
CA LEU A 407 -42.67 -37.70 -66.18
C LEU A 407 -42.84 -38.33 -64.77
N ARG A 408 -43.10 -37.62 -63.67
CA ARG A 408 -43.70 -36.29 -63.49
C ARG A 408 -43.52 -35.83 -62.04
N ALA A 409 -43.22 -34.55 -61.90
CA ALA A 409 -43.50 -33.63 -60.78
C ALA A 409 -44.33 -34.13 -59.57
N ARG A 410 -43.89 -33.73 -58.37
CA ARG A 410 -44.83 -33.30 -57.32
C ARG A 410 -44.40 -31.97 -56.69
N ARG A 411 -45.42 -31.15 -56.45
CA ARG A 411 -45.42 -29.70 -56.18
C ARG A 411 -45.16 -29.36 -54.71
N ARG A 412 -44.50 -28.20 -54.54
CA ARG A 412 -44.79 -27.04 -53.64
C ARG A 412 -45.53 -27.27 -52.32
N ARG A 413 -44.99 -26.66 -51.26
CA ARG A 413 -45.60 -25.63 -50.37
C ARG A 413 -44.45 -24.93 -49.60
N THR A 414 -44.13 -23.64 -49.81
CA THR A 414 -44.62 -22.44 -49.05
C THR A 414 -44.71 -22.70 -47.55
N ARG A 415 -44.15 -21.94 -46.61
CA ARG A 415 -43.95 -20.50 -46.32
C ARG A 415 -43.15 -20.55 -44.97
N ALA A 416 -42.46 -19.57 -44.42
CA ALA A 416 -42.30 -18.13 -44.57
C ALA A 416 -40.94 -17.79 -43.93
#